data_AF-A0A7W8Q157-F1
#
_entry.id   AF-A0A7W8Q157-F1
#
_cell.length_a   1.000
_cell.length_b   1.000
_cell.length_c   1.000
_cell.angle_alpha   90.00
_cell.angle_beta   90.00
_cell.angle_gamma   90.00
#
_symmetry.space_group_name_H-M   'P 1'
#
loop_
_entity.id
_entity.type
_entity.pdbx_description
1 polymer ?
#
loop_
_entity_poly.entity_id
_entity_poly.type
_entity_poly.pdbx_seq_one_letter_code
_entity_poly.pdbx_strand_id
1 'polypeptide(L)' 'MARLTELGRNRYSAAFRSHTGRWEPLPGTGSLDEMTEVIVTLLQPYLQPDNY' A
#
# COMPACT_ATOMS: atom_id res chain seq x y z
N MET A 1 -5.76 -2.29 5.66
CA MET A 1 -5.50 -3.37 4.66
C MET A 1 -4.93 -2.74 3.40
N ALA A 2 -3.92 -3.35 2.77
CA ALA A 2 -3.35 -2.86 1.50
C ALA A 2 -3.82 -3.71 0.32
N ARG A 3 -3.98 -3.09 -0.85
CA ARG A 3 -4.30 -3.78 -2.11
C ARG A 3 -3.39 -3.26 -3.22
N LEU A 4 -2.79 -4.18 -3.97
CA LEU A 4 -2.04 -3.91 -5.19
C LEU A 4 -2.91 -4.16 -6.42
N THR A 5 -2.79 -3.30 -7.44
CA THR A 5 -3.52 -3.41 -8.71
C THR A 5 -2.52 -3.38 -9.85
N GLU A 6 -2.52 -4.40 -10.72
CA GLU A 6 -1.68 -4.42 -11.91
C GLU A 6 -2.23 -3.44 -12.96
N LEU A 7 -1.34 -2.60 -13.50
CA LEU A 7 -1.63 -1.63 -14.55
C LEU A 7 -1.09 -2.06 -15.93
N GLY A 8 -0.36 -3.18 -15.97
CA GLY A 8 0.27 -3.77 -17.14
C GLY A 8 1.78 -3.52 -17.23
N ARG A 9 2.47 -4.36 -18.02
CA ARG A 9 3.94 -4.35 -18.18
C ARG A 9 4.69 -4.46 -16.83
N ASN A 10 4.18 -5.29 -15.93
CA ASN A 10 4.73 -5.48 -14.59
C ASN A 10 4.80 -4.18 -13.74
N ARG A 11 3.90 -3.22 -14.01
CA ARG A 11 3.67 -2.05 -13.15
C ARG A 11 2.40 -2.19 -12.33
N TYR A 12 2.46 -1.70 -11.11
CA TYR A 12 1.43 -1.78 -10.10
C TYR A 12 1.15 -0.41 -9.50
N SER A 13 -0.09 -0.18 -9.09
CA SER A 13 -0.46 0.86 -8.14
C SER A 13 -0.96 0.20 -6.85
N ALA A 14 -1.01 0.99 -5.78
CA ALA A 14 -1.49 0.51 -4.49
C ALA A 14 -2.59 1.41 -3.94
N ALA A 15 -3.47 0.83 -3.15
CA ALA A 15 -4.44 1.54 -2.33
C ALA A 15 -4.44 0.96 -0.91
N PHE A 16 -4.70 1.80 0.07
CA PHE A 16 -4.85 1.41 1.46
C PHE A 16 -6.28 1.66 1.94
N ARG A 17 -6.81 0.72 2.72
CA ARG A 17 -8.09 0.87 3.40
C ARG A 17 -7.85 1.50 4.76
N SER A 18 -8.30 2.74 4.92
CA SER A 18 -8.26 3.48 6.18
C SER A 18 -9.22 2.87 7.22
N HIS A 19 -9.12 3.32 8.47
CA HIS A 19 -9.98 2.87 9.58
C HIS A 19 -11.47 3.19 9.35
N THR A 20 -11.80 4.16 8.49
CA THR A 20 -13.19 4.46 8.09
C THR A 20 -13.72 3.50 7.02
N GLY A 21 -12.87 2.57 6.54
CA GLY A 21 -13.22 1.59 5.53
C GLY A 21 -13.09 2.11 4.09
N ARG A 22 -12.74 3.39 3.90
CA ARG A 22 -12.50 4.01 2.59
C ARG A 22 -11.16 3.54 2.00
N TRP A 23 -11.14 3.29 0.70
CA TRP A 23 -9.91 3.06 -0.05
C TRP A 23 -9.29 4.39 -0.46
N GLU A 24 -8.02 4.58 -0.11
CA GLU A 24 -7.24 5.76 -0.49
C GLU A 24 -6.06 5.32 -1.35
N PRO A 25 -5.80 5.97 -2.50
CA PRO A 25 -4.68 5.62 -3.35
C PRO A 25 -3.37 5.94 -2.65
N LEU A 26 -2.40 5.05 -2.75
CA LEU A 26 -1.03 5.33 -2.36
C LEU A 26 -0.31 6.05 -3.51
N PRO A 27 0.62 6.96 -3.20
CA PRO A 27 1.40 7.64 -4.22
C PRO A 27 2.30 6.65 -4.97
N GLY A 28 2.47 6.89 -6.26
CA GLY A 28 3.42 6.17 -7.10
C GLY A 28 2.83 5.00 -7.89
N THR A 29 3.60 4.59 -8.89
CA THR A 29 3.40 3.35 -9.67
C THR A 29 4.76 2.77 -9.97
N GLY A 30 4.94 1.47 -9.77
CA GLY A 30 6.24 0.82 -9.93
C GLY A 30 6.11 -0.69 -10.08
N SER A 31 7.24 -1.38 -10.12
CA SER A 31 7.30 -2.82 -9.97
C SER A 31 6.68 -3.31 -8.66
N LEU A 32 6.46 -4.61 -8.55
CA LEU A 32 5.90 -5.21 -7.35
C LEU A 32 6.78 -4.94 -6.10
N ASP A 33 8.09 -5.03 -6.26
CA ASP A 33 9.07 -4.79 -5.19
C ASP A 33 9.03 -3.31 -4.74
N GLU A 34 9.08 -2.36 -5.69
CA GLU A 34 8.98 -0.92 -5.39
C GLU A 34 7.68 -0.59 -4.66
N MET A 35 6.54 -1.15 -5.10
CA MET A 35 5.26 -0.89 -4.45
C MET A 35 5.14 -1.60 -3.09
N THR A 36 5.84 -2.70 -2.88
CA THR A 36 5.91 -3.38 -1.58
C THR A 36 6.66 -2.51 -0.57
N GLU A 37 7.78 -1.91 -0.95
CA GLU A 37 8.52 -0.98 -0.09
C GLU A 37 7.69 0.26 0.29
N VAL A 38 6.94 0.82 -0.67
CA VAL A 38 6.02 1.94 -0.42
C VAL A 38 4.95 1.56 0.60
N ILE A 39 4.33 0.39 0.44
CA ILE A 39 3.32 -0.12 1.38
C ILE A 39 3.92 -0.34 2.76
N VAL A 40 5.07 -1.00 2.87
CA VAL A 40 5.72 -1.26 4.17
C VAL A 40 6.09 0.05 4.86
N THR A 41 6.69 1.00 4.16
CA THR A 41 7.10 2.30 4.73
C THR A 41 5.90 3.09 5.24
N LEU A 42 4.82 3.18 4.45
CA LEU A 42 3.64 3.97 4.83
C LEU A 42 2.81 3.28 5.92
N LEU A 43 2.82 1.95 5.96
CA LEU A 43 2.04 1.18 6.93
C LEU A 43 2.84 0.73 8.14
N GLN A 44 4.15 0.99 8.17
CA GLN A 44 5.02 0.67 9.30
C GLN A 44 4.40 1.10 10.65
N PRO A 45 3.82 2.32 10.80
CA PRO A 45 3.21 2.72 12.07
C PRO A 45 1.96 1.91 12.47
N TYR A 46 1.26 1.33 11.48
CA TYR A 46 0.05 0.52 11.70
C TYR A 46 0.35 -0.97 11.86
N LEU A 47 1.58 -1.40 11.56
CA LEU A 47 2.05 -2.79 11.69
C LEU A 47 2.81 -3.03 12.99
N GLN A 48 3.11 -1.96 13.76
CA GLN A 48 3.70 -2.10 15.09
C GLN A 48 2.65 -2.63 16.07
N PRO A 49 2.92 -3.75 16.76
CA PRO A 49 1.97 -4.40 17.66
C PRO A 49 1.63 -3.57 18.91
N ASP A 50 2.41 -2.52 19.23
CA ASP A 50 2.24 -1.64 20.38
C ASP A 50 1.17 -0.53 20.21
N ASN A 51 0.45 -0.49 19.09
CA ASN A 51 -0.54 0.56 18.80
C ASN A 51 -2.01 0.16 19.08
N TYR A 52 -2.26 -0.78 20.01
CA TYR A 52 -3.61 -1.14 20.48
C TYR A 52 -3.74 -0.99 22.00
#